data_AF-A0A7U5HVN6-F1
#
_entry.id   AF-A0A7U5HVN6-F1
#
_cell.length_a   1.000
_cell.length_b   1.000
_cell.length_c   1.000
_cell.angle_alpha   90.00
_cell.angle_beta   90.00
_cell.angle_gamma   90.00
#
_symmetry.space_group_name_H-M   'P 1'
#
loop_
_entity.id
_entity.type
_entity.pdbx_description
1 polymer ?
#
loop_
_entity_poly.entity_id
_entity_poly.type
_entity_poly.pdbx_seq_one_letter_code
_entity_poly.pdbx_strand_id
1 'polypeptide(L)'
;MIAAIGWPDGVAESPAAVPIQPCALPPLAFAKRAKAKKLDMTDALIGSVLAGMVSSKAKEPPAADAPAAEPTSWCREGAAGPIYATYRSGGTDSYVLALADAGRTISVAPGISLDDKQPPVAIYLNDLDRTLVYPGFDGLPRPDQVVAAVQKGSPISSTSRNGKDITIDAK
;
A
#
# COMPACT_ATOMS: atom_id res chain seq x y z
N MET A 1 -23.42 -17.10 22.95
CA MET A 1 -23.90 -17.78 21.73
C MET A 1 -22.98 -17.41 20.57
N ILE A 2 -21.95 -18.21 20.32
CA ILE A 2 -21.10 -18.14 19.09
C ILE A 2 -21.15 -19.49 18.35
N ALA A 3 -21.52 -20.58 19.04
CA ALA A 3 -21.57 -21.94 18.49
C ALA A 3 -22.64 -22.19 17.40
N ALA A 4 -23.54 -21.24 17.13
CA ALA A 4 -24.54 -21.35 16.06
C ALA A 4 -24.06 -20.77 14.71
N ILE A 5 -22.89 -20.11 14.69
CA ILE A 5 -22.27 -19.62 13.46
C ILE A 5 -21.29 -20.71 13.00
N GLY A 6 -21.78 -21.61 12.14
CA GLY A 6 -20.93 -22.57 11.45
C GLY A 6 -20.18 -21.88 10.31
N TRP A 7 -18.96 -22.35 10.03
CA TRP A 7 -18.30 -22.01 8.78
C TRP A 7 -19.07 -22.66 7.60
N PRO A 8 -19.15 -22.00 6.44
CA PRO A 8 -19.66 -22.63 5.23
C PRO A 8 -18.89 -23.93 4.91
N ASP A 9 -19.57 -24.91 4.32
CA ASP A 9 -18.91 -26.12 3.83
C ASP A 9 -17.87 -25.77 2.75
N GLY A 10 -16.74 -26.47 2.75
CA GLY A 10 -15.68 -26.28 1.75
C GLY A 10 -14.73 -25.11 2.01
N VAL A 11 -14.77 -24.49 3.20
CA VAL A 11 -13.74 -23.52 3.60
C VAL A 11 -12.41 -24.25 3.78
N ALA A 12 -11.45 -23.96 2.91
CA ALA A 12 -10.08 -24.45 3.05
C ALA A 12 -9.50 -24.00 4.40
N GLU A 13 -8.86 -24.93 5.10
CA GLU A 13 -8.22 -24.65 6.37
C GLU A 13 -7.12 -23.60 6.15
N SER A 14 -7.29 -22.44 6.78
CA SER A 14 -6.32 -21.35 6.68
C SER A 14 -5.14 -21.62 7.62
N PRO A 15 -3.92 -21.23 7.24
CA PRO A 15 -2.76 -21.38 8.12
C PRO A 15 -3.00 -20.65 9.44
N ALA A 16 -2.49 -21.22 10.53
CA ALA A 16 -2.57 -20.61 11.85
C ALA A 16 -1.96 -19.20 11.83
N ALA A 17 -2.63 -18.25 12.49
CA ALA A 17 -2.12 -16.89 12.60
C ALA A 17 -0.80 -16.88 13.39
N VAL A 18 0.25 -16.32 12.79
CA VAL A 18 1.58 -16.17 13.42
C VAL A 18 1.78 -14.72 13.85
N PRO A 19 2.35 -14.45 15.04
CA PRO A 19 2.65 -13.08 15.46
C PRO A 19 3.65 -12.40 14.51
N ILE A 20 3.37 -11.14 14.16
CA ILE A 20 4.29 -10.32 13.35
C ILE A 20 5.57 -10.00 14.14
N GLN A 21 6.68 -10.57 13.68
CA GLN A 21 8.01 -10.37 14.24
C GLN A 21 8.65 -9.05 13.75
N PRO A 22 9.63 -8.50 14.48
CA PRO A 22 10.51 -7.47 13.94
C PRO A 22 11.20 -7.94 12.66
N CYS A 23 11.44 -7.02 11.72
CA CYS A 23 12.17 -7.35 10.50
C CYS A 23 13.61 -7.77 10.81
N ALA A 24 14.03 -8.93 10.27
CA ALA A 24 15.39 -9.44 10.40
C ALA A 24 16.38 -8.75 9.43
N LEU A 25 15.85 -8.11 8.38
CA LEU A 25 16.62 -7.33 7.42
C LEU A 25 17.16 -6.06 8.09
N PRO A 26 18.27 -5.49 7.56
CA PRO A 26 18.71 -4.16 7.97
C PRO A 26 17.56 -3.14 7.90
N PRO A 27 17.58 -2.11 8.78
CA PRO A 27 16.60 -1.04 8.72
C PRO A 27 16.55 -0.39 7.35
N LEU A 28 15.37 0.10 6.97
CA LEU A 28 15.21 0.80 5.69
C LEU A 28 16.12 2.03 5.60
N ALA A 29 16.79 2.15 4.46
CA ALA A 29 17.67 3.28 4.17
C ALA A 29 16.84 4.49 3.71
N PHE A 30 16.22 5.19 4.67
CA PHE A 30 15.46 6.41 4.36
C PHE A 30 16.36 7.52 3.85
N ALA A 31 15.93 8.21 2.79
CA ALA A 31 16.66 9.34 2.25
C ALA A 31 16.67 10.50 3.25
N LYS A 32 17.86 11.04 3.56
CA LYS A 32 18.03 12.14 4.54
C LYS A 32 17.18 13.37 4.23
N ARG A 33 16.88 13.59 2.94
CA ARG A 33 16.09 14.70 2.42
C ARG A 33 15.19 14.24 1.27
N ALA A 34 14.35 13.23 1.49
CA ALA A 34 13.29 12.89 0.53
C ALA A 34 12.40 14.13 0.30
N LYS A 35 12.29 14.57 -0.96
CA LYS A 35 11.45 15.70 -1.37
C LYS A 35 10.28 15.21 -2.18
N ALA A 36 9.11 15.80 -1.93
CA ALA A 36 7.97 15.61 -2.80
C ALA A 36 8.32 16.12 -4.20
N LYS A 37 8.15 15.26 -5.20
CA LYS A 37 8.32 15.61 -6.61
C LYS A 37 7.17 16.53 -7.02
N LYS A 38 7.47 17.47 -7.92
CA LYS A 38 6.42 18.30 -8.52
C LYS A 38 5.50 17.40 -9.35
N LEU A 39 4.20 17.68 -9.26
CA LEU A 39 3.18 16.93 -9.95
C LEU A 39 3.28 17.10 -11.47
N ASP A 40 3.18 15.98 -12.19
CA ASP A 40 2.96 15.92 -13.63
C ASP A 40 1.65 15.15 -13.89
N MET A 41 0.86 15.60 -14.87
CA MET A 41 -0.34 14.91 -15.35
C MET A 41 -0.05 13.45 -15.72
N THR A 42 1.16 13.19 -16.26
CA THR A 42 1.61 11.84 -16.61
C THR A 42 1.72 10.95 -15.36
N ASP A 43 2.29 11.48 -14.28
CA ASP A 43 2.43 10.75 -13.00
C ASP A 43 1.05 10.46 -12.38
N ALA A 44 0.10 11.40 -12.50
CA ALA A 44 -1.26 11.22 -12.00
C ALA A 44 -2.02 10.12 -12.77
N LEU A 45 -1.86 10.07 -14.11
CA LEU A 45 -2.47 9.04 -14.94
C LEU A 45 -1.88 7.65 -14.63
N ILE A 46 -0.55 7.52 -14.60
CA ILE A 46 0.13 6.24 -14.31
C ILE A 46 -0.26 5.72 -12.93
N GLY A 47 -0.23 6.58 -11.91
CA GLY A 47 -0.60 6.22 -10.55
C GLY A 47 -2.05 5.73 -10.46
N SER A 48 -2.97 6.34 -11.21
CA SER A 48 -4.38 5.97 -11.21
C SER A 48 -4.65 4.60 -11.86
N VAL A 49 -3.96 4.31 -12.98
CA VAL A 49 -4.01 3.01 -13.66
C VAL A 49 -3.45 1.91 -12.76
N LEU A 50 -2.31 2.15 -12.12
CA LEU A 50 -1.71 1.20 -11.18
C LEU A 50 -2.64 0.89 -10.00
N ALA A 51 -3.23 1.92 -9.39
CA ALA A 51 -4.20 1.75 -8.32
C ALA A 51 -5.44 0.95 -8.79
N GLY A 52 -5.88 1.16 -10.03
CA GLY A 52 -6.97 0.40 -10.65
C GLY A 52 -6.64 -1.07 -10.90
N MET A 53 -5.41 -1.38 -11.33
CA MET A 53 -4.96 -2.76 -11.54
C MET A 53 -4.90 -3.55 -10.23
N VAL A 54 -4.37 -2.93 -9.16
CA VAL A 54 -4.33 -3.54 -7.81
C VAL A 54 -5.75 -3.81 -7.29
N SER A 55 -6.69 -2.89 -7.54
CA SER A 55 -8.10 -3.06 -7.14
C SER A 55 -8.82 -4.14 -7.97
N SER A 56 -8.44 -4.31 -9.23
CA SER A 56 -9.08 -5.28 -10.15
C SER A 56 -8.62 -6.72 -9.91
N LYS A 57 -7.34 -6.94 -9.57
CA LYS A 57 -6.83 -8.28 -9.22
C LYS A 57 -7.49 -8.88 -7.98
N ALA A 58 -8.02 -8.07 -7.08
CA ALA A 58 -8.76 -8.54 -5.91
C ALA A 58 -10.17 -9.10 -6.24
N LYS A 59 -10.66 -8.90 -7.47
CA LYS A 59 -12.02 -9.30 -7.90
C LYS A 59 -12.07 -10.61 -8.68
N GLU A 60 -10.92 -11.10 -9.18
CA GLU A 60 -10.89 -12.37 -9.90
C GLU A 60 -10.92 -13.51 -8.88
N PRO A 61 -11.92 -14.41 -8.93
CA PRO A 61 -11.84 -15.64 -8.16
C PRO A 61 -10.57 -16.39 -8.61
N PRO A 62 -9.79 -16.95 -7.66
CA PRO A 62 -8.66 -17.78 -8.04
C PRO A 62 -9.17 -18.87 -9.00
N ALA A 63 -8.45 -19.09 -10.10
CA ALA A 63 -8.76 -20.19 -10.99
C ALA A 63 -8.84 -21.48 -10.17
N ALA A 64 -9.81 -22.34 -10.48
CA ALA A 64 -10.12 -23.54 -9.69
C ALA A 64 -8.92 -24.47 -9.45
N ASP A 65 -7.88 -24.36 -10.29
CA ASP A 65 -6.65 -25.16 -10.25
C ASP A 65 -5.38 -24.34 -9.96
N ALA A 66 -5.51 -23.07 -9.56
CA ALA A 66 -4.35 -22.27 -9.18
C ALA A 66 -3.81 -22.76 -7.82
N PRO A 67 -2.51 -23.10 -7.71
CA PRO A 67 -1.92 -23.39 -6.41
C PRO A 67 -2.15 -22.21 -5.48
N ALA A 68 -2.59 -22.49 -4.25
CA ALA A 68 -2.82 -21.46 -3.24
C ALA A 68 -1.56 -20.60 -3.13
N ALA A 69 -1.68 -19.30 -3.43
CA ALA A 69 -0.56 -18.39 -3.32
C ALA A 69 -0.03 -18.42 -1.90
N GLU A 70 1.30 -18.60 -1.74
CA GLU A 70 1.90 -18.59 -0.41
C GLU A 70 1.57 -17.26 0.29
N PRO A 71 1.17 -17.29 1.57
CA PRO A 71 0.87 -16.07 2.30
C PRO A 71 2.09 -15.15 2.30
N THR A 72 1.90 -13.89 1.93
CA THR A 72 2.95 -12.89 2.02
C THR A 72 3.42 -12.77 3.47
N SER A 73 4.70 -13.03 3.71
CA SER A 73 5.29 -12.88 5.04
C SER A 73 5.53 -11.41 5.36
N TRP A 74 5.00 -10.94 6.49
CA TRP A 74 5.11 -9.57 6.95
C TRP A 74 5.96 -9.47 8.21
N CYS A 75 6.77 -8.41 8.29
CA CYS A 75 7.54 -8.06 9.48
C CYS A 75 7.35 -6.59 9.84
N ARG A 76 7.61 -6.24 11.10
CA ARG A 76 7.49 -4.88 11.63
C ARG A 76 8.82 -4.14 11.52
N GLU A 77 8.79 -2.96 10.91
CA GLU A 77 9.94 -2.05 10.79
C GLU A 77 9.92 -1.06 11.97
N GLY A 78 10.91 -1.16 12.85
CA GLY A 78 11.00 -0.32 14.05
C GLY A 78 9.88 -0.58 15.07
N ALA A 79 9.66 0.38 15.95
CA ALA A 79 8.63 0.31 16.98
C ALA A 79 7.26 0.77 16.45
N ALA A 80 6.19 0.18 16.98
CA ALA A 80 4.83 0.66 16.70
C ALA A 80 4.59 2.00 17.40
N GLY A 81 4.06 2.98 16.66
CA GLY A 81 3.59 4.24 17.22
C GLY A 81 2.10 4.18 17.57
N PRO A 82 1.58 5.23 18.25
CA PRO A 82 0.16 5.29 18.63
C PRO A 82 -0.78 5.50 17.43
N ILE A 83 -0.28 6.07 16.33
CA ILE A 83 -1.09 6.43 15.15
C ILE A 83 -0.89 5.42 14.01
N TYR A 84 0.33 4.88 13.88
CA TYR A 84 0.67 3.94 12.84
C TYR A 84 1.76 2.96 13.28
N ALA A 85 1.78 1.81 12.62
CA ALA A 85 2.91 0.89 12.65
C ALA A 85 3.41 0.62 11.22
N THR A 86 4.72 0.50 11.07
CA THR A 86 5.37 0.29 9.78
C THR A 86 5.65 -1.20 9.56
N TYR A 87 5.30 -1.71 8.39
CA TYR A 87 5.46 -3.11 8.00
C TYR A 87 6.16 -3.25 6.66
N ARG A 88 6.85 -4.38 6.45
CA ARG A 88 7.50 -4.76 5.20
C ARG A 88 7.09 -6.18 4.82
N SER A 89 6.88 -6.42 3.54
CA SER A 89 6.64 -7.74 2.96
C SER A 89 7.90 -8.31 2.31
N GLY A 90 9.06 -8.10 2.94
CA GLY A 90 10.38 -8.28 2.33
C GLY A 90 10.88 -7.02 1.61
N GLY A 91 12.05 -7.11 0.96
CA GLY A 91 12.66 -6.00 0.20
C GLY A 91 13.22 -4.85 1.06
N THR A 92 13.87 -3.87 0.43
CA THR A 92 14.55 -2.73 1.11
C THR A 92 14.10 -1.36 0.60
N ASP A 93 13.08 -1.32 -0.28
CA ASP A 93 12.66 -0.16 -1.06
C ASP A 93 11.17 0.17 -0.90
N SER A 94 10.44 -0.61 -0.11
CA SER A 94 9.01 -0.44 0.12
C SER A 94 8.61 -0.73 1.56
N TYR A 95 7.52 -0.11 2.00
CA TYR A 95 6.89 -0.36 3.29
C TYR A 95 5.42 0.04 3.27
N VAL A 96 4.67 -0.45 4.25
CA VAL A 96 3.27 -0.11 4.48
C VAL A 96 3.11 0.45 5.88
N LEU A 97 2.40 1.56 6.00
CA LEU A 97 1.93 2.10 7.27
C LEU A 97 0.52 1.59 7.51
N ALA A 98 0.29 0.78 8.54
CA ALA A 98 -1.05 0.48 9.01
C ALA A 98 -1.51 1.65 9.90
N LEU A 99 -2.61 2.30 9.52
CA LEU A 99 -3.16 3.45 10.24
C LEU A 99 -4.23 2.99 11.22
N ALA A 100 -3.94 3.10 12.52
CA ALA A 100 -4.84 2.66 13.60
C ALA A 100 -5.40 1.23 13.37
N ASP A 101 -6.67 1.00 13.69
CA ASP A 101 -7.37 -0.29 13.62
C ASP A 101 -8.42 -0.37 12.49
N ALA A 102 -8.71 0.74 11.81
CA ALA A 102 -9.79 0.85 10.83
C ALA A 102 -9.47 0.21 9.45
N GLY A 103 -8.40 -0.59 9.33
CA GLY A 103 -8.03 -1.26 8.08
C GLY A 103 -7.51 -0.33 6.97
N ARG A 104 -7.16 0.92 7.31
CA ARG A 104 -6.58 1.91 6.38
C ARG A 104 -5.07 1.76 6.34
N THR A 105 -4.48 1.91 5.16
CA THR A 105 -3.02 1.80 5.02
C THR A 105 -2.44 2.87 4.11
N ILE A 106 -1.16 3.20 4.31
CA ILE A 106 -0.39 3.96 3.33
C ILE A 106 0.69 3.04 2.77
N SER A 107 0.61 2.72 1.49
CA SER A 107 1.65 1.97 0.78
C SER A 107 2.69 2.93 0.21
N VAL A 108 3.96 2.62 0.45
CA VAL A 108 5.12 3.34 -0.06
C VAL A 108 5.96 2.35 -0.84
N ALA A 109 6.12 2.58 -2.13
CA ALA A 109 6.83 1.66 -3.02
C ALA A 109 7.43 2.42 -4.21
N PRO A 110 8.42 1.84 -4.92
CA PRO A 110 8.86 2.38 -6.19
C PRO A 110 7.67 2.55 -7.13
N GLY A 111 7.55 3.75 -7.70
CA GLY A 111 6.60 4.05 -8.77
C GLY A 111 7.11 3.54 -10.11
N ILE A 112 6.39 3.92 -11.17
CA ILE A 112 6.79 3.66 -12.54
C ILE A 112 7.16 5.00 -13.20
N SER A 113 8.27 5.02 -13.92
CA SER A 113 8.64 6.12 -14.82
C SER A 113 8.49 5.65 -16.26
N LEU A 114 7.97 6.51 -17.14
CA LEU A 114 7.92 6.25 -18.59
C LEU A 114 9.17 6.76 -19.32
N ASP A 115 10.05 7.46 -18.62
CA ASP A 115 11.36 7.90 -19.09
C ASP A 115 12.48 7.10 -18.41
N ASP A 116 13.69 7.11 -18.98
CA ASP A 116 14.89 6.46 -18.40
C ASP A 116 15.39 7.13 -17.10
N LYS A 117 14.53 7.93 -16.44
CA LYS A 117 14.82 8.54 -15.15
C LYS A 117 14.48 7.57 -14.03
N GLN A 118 15.14 7.79 -12.90
CA GLN A 118 14.86 7.01 -11.70
C GLN A 118 13.39 7.20 -11.28
N PRO A 119 12.61 6.11 -11.12
CA PRO A 119 11.20 6.22 -10.79
C PRO A 119 11.02 6.87 -9.42
N PRO A 120 10.01 7.74 -9.26
CA PRO A 120 9.71 8.32 -7.96
C PRO A 120 9.22 7.23 -7.01
N VAL A 121 9.35 7.46 -5.71
CA VAL A 121 8.69 6.63 -4.69
C VAL A 121 7.23 7.06 -4.59
N ALA A 122 6.32 6.18 -4.98
CA ALA A 122 4.89 6.44 -5.02
C ALA A 122 4.24 6.23 -3.64
N ILE A 123 3.20 7.02 -3.37
CA ILE A 123 2.46 7.03 -2.12
C ILE A 123 0.98 6.78 -2.41
N TYR A 124 0.44 5.71 -1.83
CA TYR A 124 -0.96 5.31 -1.99
C TYR A 124 -1.61 5.23 -0.61
N LEU A 125 -2.60 6.07 -0.34
CA LEU A 125 -3.49 5.89 0.81
C LEU A 125 -4.64 4.96 0.38
N ASN A 126 -4.64 3.77 0.95
CA ASN A 126 -5.72 2.81 0.79
C ASN A 126 -6.75 3.05 1.89
N ASP A 127 -7.85 3.70 1.51
CA ASP A 127 -9.02 3.84 2.36
C ASP A 127 -9.99 2.67 2.13
N LEU A 128 -11.08 2.67 2.89
CA LEU A 128 -12.07 1.57 2.85
C LEU A 128 -12.79 1.46 1.50
N ASP A 129 -13.07 2.59 0.85
CA ASP A 129 -13.86 2.67 -0.38
C ASP A 129 -13.04 3.04 -1.63
N ARG A 130 -11.85 3.59 -1.44
CA ARG A 130 -11.01 4.14 -2.52
C ARG A 130 -9.52 4.07 -2.20
N THR A 131 -8.71 4.07 -3.24
CA THR A 131 -7.28 4.34 -3.16
C THR A 131 -7.02 5.76 -3.63
N LEU A 132 -6.34 6.55 -2.80
CA LEU A 132 -5.90 7.90 -3.09
C LEU A 132 -4.40 7.89 -3.42
N VAL A 133 -4.03 8.48 -4.55
CA VAL A 133 -2.63 8.63 -4.96
C VAL A 133 -2.16 10.01 -4.52
N TYR A 134 -0.96 10.11 -3.96
CA TYR A 134 -0.34 11.38 -3.55
C TYR A 134 0.93 11.66 -4.37
N PRO A 135 1.44 12.91 -4.37
CA PRO A 135 2.71 13.21 -5.02
C PRO A 135 3.82 12.30 -4.47
N GLY A 136 4.58 11.70 -5.37
CA GLY A 136 5.70 10.83 -5.01
C GLY A 136 6.91 11.59 -4.48
N PHE A 137 7.90 10.85 -3.99
CA PHE A 137 9.17 11.39 -3.50
C PHE A 137 10.34 11.03 -4.42
N ASP A 138 11.39 11.83 -4.40
CA ASP A 138 12.65 11.57 -5.13
C ASP A 138 13.54 10.48 -4.49
N GLY A 139 13.16 9.98 -3.32
CA GLY A 139 13.80 8.87 -2.61
C GLY A 139 12.91 8.36 -1.49
N LEU A 140 13.28 7.23 -0.88
CA LEU A 140 12.45 6.56 0.13
C LEU A 140 12.20 7.50 1.33
N PRO A 141 10.97 8.02 1.52
CA PRO A 141 10.67 8.93 2.60
C PRO A 141 10.57 8.18 3.91
N ARG A 142 10.79 8.87 5.03
CA ARG A 142 10.51 8.32 6.35
C ARG A 142 9.00 8.27 6.62
N PRO A 143 8.52 7.38 7.51
CA PRO A 143 7.11 7.29 7.86
C PRO A 143 6.46 8.62 8.30
N ASP A 144 7.17 9.44 9.08
CA ASP A 144 6.70 10.75 9.55
C ASP A 144 6.44 11.72 8.38
N GLN A 145 7.31 11.69 7.37
CA GLN A 145 7.16 12.53 6.17
C GLN A 145 5.95 12.11 5.33
N VAL A 146 5.72 10.80 5.22
CA VAL A 146 4.58 10.25 4.46
C VAL A 146 3.26 10.61 5.13
N VAL A 147 3.17 10.43 6.45
CA VAL A 147 1.98 10.82 7.21
C VAL A 147 1.72 12.31 7.07
N ALA A 148 2.75 13.16 7.19
CA ALA A 148 2.59 14.60 7.00
C ALA A 148 2.15 14.97 5.57
N ALA A 149 2.66 14.29 4.55
CA ALA A 149 2.28 14.51 3.16
C ALA A 149 0.82 14.12 2.90
N VAL A 150 0.36 13.01 3.47
CA VAL A 150 -1.03 12.55 3.34
C VAL A 150 -2.00 13.45 4.12
N GLN A 151 -1.63 13.91 5.31
CA GLN A 151 -2.48 14.76 6.15
C GLN A 151 -2.61 16.20 5.64
N LYS A 152 -1.55 16.75 5.03
CA LYS A 152 -1.50 18.16 4.60
C LYS A 152 -1.66 18.33 3.10
N GLY A 153 -1.31 17.31 2.32
CA GLY A 153 -1.34 17.34 0.87
C GLY A 153 -2.73 17.03 0.32
N SER A 154 -2.90 17.32 -0.97
CA SER A 154 -4.07 16.87 -1.73
C SER A 154 -3.70 15.63 -2.54
N PRO A 155 -4.62 14.65 -2.67
CA PRO A 155 -4.44 13.55 -3.60
C PRO A 155 -4.43 14.08 -5.04
N ILE A 156 -3.76 13.35 -5.90
CA ILE A 156 -3.50 13.69 -7.31
C ILE A 156 -4.41 12.88 -8.22
N SER A 157 -4.86 11.75 -7.71
CA SER A 157 -5.93 10.95 -8.28
C SER A 157 -6.57 10.10 -7.19
N SER A 158 -7.77 9.61 -7.48
CA SER A 158 -8.49 8.64 -6.67
C SER A 158 -9.12 7.58 -7.54
N THR A 159 -9.10 6.35 -7.05
CA THR A 159 -9.70 5.19 -7.73
C THR A 159 -10.61 4.48 -6.75
N SER A 160 -11.88 4.30 -7.11
CA SER A 160 -12.81 3.53 -6.28
C SER A 160 -12.42 2.04 -6.24
N ARG A 161 -12.49 1.41 -5.06
CA ARG A 161 -12.09 0.00 -4.87
C ARG A 161 -13.00 -0.96 -5.65
N ASN A 162 -14.27 -0.58 -5.80
CA ASN A 162 -15.30 -1.42 -6.42
C ASN A 162 -15.85 -0.87 -7.75
N GLY A 163 -15.57 0.39 -8.12
CA GLY A 163 -16.00 0.98 -9.39
C GLY A 163 -14.93 0.92 -10.48
N LYS A 164 -15.24 1.55 -11.62
CA LYS A 164 -14.27 1.85 -12.69
C LYS A 164 -13.86 3.34 -12.68
N ASP A 165 -14.37 4.08 -11.70
CA ASP A 165 -14.23 5.52 -11.63
C ASP A 165 -12.82 5.86 -11.15
N ILE A 166 -12.10 6.52 -12.05
CA ILE A 166 -10.81 7.17 -11.81
C ILE A 166 -11.06 8.67 -11.87
N THR A 167 -10.77 9.37 -10.78
CA THR A 167 -10.76 10.83 -10.74
C THR A 167 -9.33 11.31 -10.72
N ILE A 168 -8.97 12.26 -11.58
CA ILE A 168 -7.63 12.86 -11.63
C ILE A 168 -7.75 14.31 -11.17
N ASP A 169 -7.10 14.62 -10.06
CA ASP A 169 -7.08 15.92 -9.40
C ASP A 169 -5.68 16.54 -9.54
N ALA A 170 -5.19 16.65 -10.78
CA ALA A 170 -3.93 17.30 -11.07
C ALA A 170 -4.14 18.82 -11.07
N LYS A 171 -3.82 19.47 -9.93
CA LYS A 171 -3.71 20.93 -9.81
C LYS A 171 -2.33 21.43 -10.23
#